data_AF-A0A970NNT2-F1
#
_entry.id   AF-A0A970NNT2-F1
#
_cell.length_a   1.000
_cell.length_b   1.000
_cell.length_c   1.000
_cell.angle_alpha   90.00
_cell.angle_beta   90.00
_cell.angle_gamma   90.00
#
_symmetry.space_group_name_H-M   'P 1'
#
loop_
_entity.id
_entity.type
_entity.pdbx_description
1 polymer ?
#
loop_
_entity_poly.entity_id
_entity_poly.type
_entity_poly.pdbx_seq_one_letter_code
_entity_poly.pdbx_strand_id
1 'polypeptide(L)'
;MVIDIHIQSEIQYFVFRFDISIPDGFSYVNNSISINPPDFSIHAGILPNSTILRVEGIPHTATVPFLVNISFILNTPSQAGIYQLNLLDAILSTLDGTFLPLNILNGVITLLDEPVFLPGDANCDGEVNIQDVVCMLSYILGNIPHPFCFENADLNQDGIIDITDGVNTVNIILNRR
;
A
#
# COMPACT_ATOMS: atom_id res chain seq x y z
N MET A 1 -2.19 4.10 -4.83
CA MET A 1 -0.91 4.14 -4.08
C MET A 1 0.23 4.47 -5.04
N VAL A 2 1.15 5.35 -4.65
CA VAL A 2 2.37 5.65 -5.43
C VAL A 2 3.44 4.63 -5.05
N ILE A 3 4.14 4.09 -6.05
CA ILE A 3 5.27 3.18 -5.91
C ILE A 3 6.50 3.85 -6.50
N ASP A 4 7.61 3.85 -5.75
CA ASP A 4 8.89 4.40 -6.16
C ASP A 4 9.93 3.29 -6.33
N ILE A 5 10.61 3.28 -7.48
CA ILE A 5 11.75 2.41 -7.80
C ILE A 5 12.99 3.27 -7.97
N HIS A 6 14.08 2.83 -7.35
CA HIS A 6 15.36 3.54 -7.40
C HIS A 6 16.35 2.74 -8.25
N ILE A 7 16.97 3.40 -9.23
CA ILE A 7 18.14 2.90 -9.93
C ILE A 7 19.34 3.71 -9.46
N GLN A 8 20.30 3.04 -8.84
CA GLN A 8 21.57 3.64 -8.45
C GLN A 8 22.71 2.93 -9.17
N SER A 9 23.56 3.70 -9.86
CA SER A 9 24.72 3.18 -10.58
C SER A 9 25.89 4.14 -10.39
N GLU A 10 27.08 3.61 -10.16
CA GLU A 10 28.34 4.37 -10.15
C GLU A 10 28.99 4.43 -11.54
N ILE A 11 28.48 3.64 -12.49
CA ILE A 11 28.93 3.54 -13.87
C ILE A 11 27.87 4.14 -14.80
N GLN A 12 28.31 4.82 -15.85
CA GLN A 12 27.42 5.36 -16.87
C GLN A 12 26.61 4.24 -17.56
N TYR A 13 25.29 4.37 -17.54
CA TYR A 13 24.37 3.50 -18.28
C TYR A 13 23.59 4.29 -19.33
N PHE A 14 22.89 3.59 -20.21
CA PHE A 14 22.16 4.18 -21.32
C PHE A 14 20.77 3.59 -21.53
N VAL A 15 20.53 2.33 -21.19
CA VAL A 15 19.17 1.76 -21.21
C VAL A 15 18.91 1.07 -19.91
N PHE A 16 17.70 1.23 -19.40
CA PHE A 16 17.17 0.34 -18.37
C PHE A 16 15.86 -0.28 -18.83
N ARG A 17 15.64 -1.52 -18.40
CA ARG A 17 14.37 -2.21 -18.50
C ARG A 17 14.20 -3.10 -17.29
N PHE A 18 13.01 -3.19 -16.74
CA PHE A 18 12.68 -4.20 -15.74
C PHE A 18 11.20 -4.52 -15.81
N ASP A 19 10.87 -5.71 -15.33
CA ASP A 19 9.52 -6.19 -15.22
C ASP A 19 9.13 -6.25 -13.74
N ILE A 20 7.86 -6.01 -13.44
CA ILE A 20 7.30 -6.17 -12.10
C ILE A 20 6.13 -7.14 -12.21
N SER A 21 6.13 -8.18 -11.38
CA SER A 21 4.94 -9.01 -11.19
C SER A 21 3.94 -8.25 -10.32
N ILE A 22 2.86 -7.76 -10.92
CA ILE A 22 1.79 -7.06 -10.19
C ILE A 22 1.05 -8.09 -9.33
N PRO A 23 0.94 -7.89 -8.00
CA PRO A 23 0.25 -8.82 -7.12
C PRO A 23 -1.24 -8.91 -7.43
N ASP A 24 -1.86 -10.04 -7.07
CA ASP A 24 -3.30 -10.24 -7.26
C ASP A 24 -4.13 -9.13 -6.59
N GLY A 25 -5.15 -8.65 -7.29
CA GLY A 25 -6.01 -7.56 -6.84
C GLY A 25 -5.46 -6.15 -7.07
N PHE A 26 -4.18 -6.01 -7.46
CA PHE A 26 -3.62 -4.73 -7.87
C PHE A 26 -3.79 -4.51 -9.37
N SER A 27 -3.79 -3.23 -9.78
CA SER A 27 -3.73 -2.86 -11.20
C SER A 27 -2.93 -1.59 -11.44
N TYR A 28 -2.19 -1.54 -12.54
CA TYR A 28 -1.44 -0.36 -12.96
C TYR A 28 -2.38 0.73 -13.49
N VAL A 29 -2.19 1.96 -13.02
CA VAL A 29 -2.88 3.14 -13.56
C VAL A 29 -2.14 3.61 -14.82
N ASN A 30 -2.79 3.48 -15.98
CA ASN A 30 -2.16 3.83 -17.24
C ASN A 30 -1.70 5.30 -17.27
N ASN A 31 -0.56 5.56 -17.92
CA ASN A 31 0.10 6.88 -17.99
C ASN A 31 0.49 7.49 -16.64
N SER A 32 0.55 6.71 -15.56
CA SER A 32 0.99 7.22 -14.24
C SER A 32 2.51 7.22 -14.05
N ILE A 33 3.26 6.62 -14.98
CA ILE A 33 4.72 6.54 -14.91
C ILE A 33 5.36 7.93 -15.00
N SER A 34 6.35 8.16 -14.15
CA SER A 34 7.16 9.37 -14.13
C SER A 34 8.59 9.02 -13.71
N ILE A 35 9.52 9.90 -14.04
CA ILE A 35 10.95 9.70 -13.78
C ILE A 35 11.59 11.01 -13.35
N ASN A 36 12.47 10.94 -12.36
CA ASN A 36 13.26 12.05 -11.87
C ASN A 36 14.75 11.67 -11.85
N PRO A 37 15.62 12.45 -12.52
CA PRO A 37 15.31 13.64 -13.31
C PRO A 37 14.58 13.33 -14.63
N PRO A 38 13.89 14.32 -15.24
CA PRO A 38 12.97 14.10 -16.36
C PRO A 38 13.66 13.91 -17.73
N ASP A 39 14.99 13.75 -17.78
CA ASP A 39 15.77 13.68 -19.03
C ASP A 39 15.74 12.29 -19.70
N PHE A 40 14.58 11.63 -19.65
CA PHE A 40 14.39 10.28 -20.16
C PHE A 40 13.10 10.18 -20.98
N SER A 41 13.16 9.41 -22.06
CA SER A 41 11.99 8.76 -22.63
C SER A 41 11.69 7.52 -21.80
N ILE A 42 10.58 7.51 -21.08
CA ILE A 42 10.14 6.37 -20.27
C ILE A 42 8.79 5.85 -20.75
N HIS A 43 8.64 4.54 -20.78
CA HIS A 43 7.39 3.85 -21.06
C HIS A 43 7.13 2.77 -20.01
N ALA A 44 5.85 2.60 -19.67
CA ALA A 44 5.42 1.53 -18.80
C ALA A 44 4.07 0.97 -19.29
N GLY A 45 3.96 -0.36 -19.36
CA GLY A 45 2.77 -1.04 -19.86
C GLY A 45 2.67 -2.48 -19.38
N ILE A 46 1.43 -2.96 -19.23
CA ILE A 46 1.15 -4.36 -18.90
C ILE A 46 1.37 -5.22 -20.15
N LEU A 47 2.15 -6.30 -20.02
CA LEU A 47 2.39 -7.22 -21.11
C LEU A 47 1.11 -7.99 -21.47
N PRO A 48 0.87 -8.31 -22.76
CA PRO A 48 -0.35 -8.97 -23.20
C PRO A 48 -0.62 -10.28 -22.44
N ASN A 49 -1.87 -10.45 -21.99
CA ASN A 49 -2.34 -11.65 -21.28
C ASN A 49 -1.53 -11.98 -20.02
N SER A 50 -1.05 -10.96 -19.30
CA SER A 50 -0.25 -11.14 -18.08
C SER A 50 -0.57 -10.10 -17.00
N THR A 51 0.01 -10.27 -15.82
CA THR A 51 0.09 -9.25 -14.75
C THR A 51 1.47 -8.61 -14.67
N ILE A 52 2.29 -8.76 -15.72
CA ILE A 52 3.65 -8.24 -15.73
C ILE A 52 3.61 -6.80 -16.24
N LEU A 53 4.01 -5.85 -15.38
CA LEU A 53 4.28 -4.47 -15.77
C LEU A 53 5.72 -4.38 -16.27
N ARG A 54 5.90 -4.07 -17.56
CA ARG A 54 7.21 -3.75 -18.11
C ARG A 54 7.45 -2.26 -18.04
N VAL A 55 8.62 -1.86 -17.54
CA VAL A 55 9.10 -0.49 -17.55
C VAL A 55 10.40 -0.44 -18.33
N GLU A 56 10.51 0.53 -19.23
CA GLU A 56 11.71 0.77 -20.03
C GLU A 56 12.00 2.26 -20.12
N GLY A 57 13.28 2.62 -20.14
CA GLY A 57 13.67 4.01 -20.29
C GLY A 57 15.03 4.20 -20.92
N ILE A 58 15.14 5.30 -21.66
CA ILE A 58 16.32 5.72 -22.41
C ILE A 58 16.52 7.22 -22.13
N PRO A 59 17.70 7.66 -21.68
CA PRO A 59 18.01 9.05 -21.44
C PRO A 59 18.09 9.81 -22.77
N HIS A 60 17.77 11.10 -22.76
CA HIS A 60 17.96 11.97 -23.93
C HIS A 60 19.42 12.39 -24.09
N THR A 61 20.21 12.32 -23.01
CA THR A 61 21.63 12.68 -23.01
C THR A 61 22.52 11.48 -22.68
N ALA A 62 23.79 11.56 -23.11
CA ALA A 62 24.77 10.50 -22.90
C ALA A 62 25.33 10.44 -21.46
N THR A 63 25.02 11.42 -20.63
CA THR A 63 25.43 11.47 -19.21
C THR A 63 24.20 11.25 -18.36
N VAL A 64 24.21 10.18 -17.58
CA VAL A 64 23.06 9.76 -16.79
C VAL A 64 23.39 9.99 -15.32
N PRO A 65 22.48 10.59 -14.55
CA PRO A 65 22.65 10.72 -13.12
C PRO A 65 22.93 9.38 -12.44
N PHE A 66 23.74 9.41 -11.38
CA PHE A 66 24.03 8.23 -10.57
C PHE A 66 22.80 7.66 -9.84
N LEU A 67 21.74 8.46 -9.69
CA LEU A 67 20.48 8.08 -9.07
C LEU A 67 19.31 8.52 -9.94
N VAL A 68 18.40 7.59 -10.21
CA VAL A 68 17.14 7.84 -10.91
C VAL A 68 16.00 7.25 -10.12
N ASN A 69 14.95 8.05 -9.92
CA ASN A 69 13.73 7.65 -9.24
C ASN A 69 12.63 7.52 -10.27
N ILE A 70 11.98 6.36 -10.31
CA ILE A 70 10.87 6.04 -11.19
C ILE A 70 9.64 5.85 -10.32
N SER A 71 8.58 6.61 -10.59
CA SER A 71 7.36 6.56 -9.80
C SER A 71 6.18 6.20 -10.68
N PHE A 72 5.28 5.35 -10.18
CA PHE A 72 4.03 5.02 -10.84
C PHE A 72 2.92 4.74 -9.82
N ILE A 73 1.68 4.65 -10.30
CA ILE A 73 0.51 4.44 -9.44
C ILE A 73 -0.08 3.05 -9.66
N LEU A 74 -0.34 2.35 -8.55
CA LEU A 74 -1.17 1.16 -8.50
C LEU A 74 -2.51 1.45 -7.80
N ASN A 75 -3.58 0.90 -8.34
CA ASN A 75 -4.81 0.68 -7.58
C ASN A 75 -4.60 -0.52 -6.66
N THR A 76 -5.13 -0.45 -5.45
CA THR A 76 -4.98 -1.46 -4.41
C THR A 76 -6.26 -2.30 -4.29
N PRO A 77 -6.18 -3.58 -3.89
CA PRO A 77 -7.34 -4.33 -3.44
C PRO A 77 -7.90 -3.76 -2.13
N SER A 78 -9.11 -4.19 -1.77
CA SER A 78 -9.72 -3.88 -0.47
C SER A 78 -9.29 -4.85 0.63
N GLN A 79 -8.62 -5.95 0.28
CA GLN A 79 -8.16 -6.94 1.23
C GLN A 79 -6.82 -6.49 1.84
N ALA A 80 -6.75 -6.42 3.16
CA ALA A 80 -5.47 -6.24 3.85
C ALA A 80 -4.55 -7.45 3.70
N GLY A 81 -3.26 -7.20 3.81
CA GLY A 81 -2.25 -8.24 3.70
C GLY A 81 -0.88 -7.72 3.31
N ILE A 82 0.04 -8.67 3.19
CA ILE A 82 1.41 -8.42 2.75
C ILE A 82 1.55 -8.96 1.33
N TYR A 83 1.87 -8.07 0.39
CA TYR A 83 1.99 -8.36 -1.03
C TYR A 83 3.43 -8.13 -1.48
N GLN A 84 4.05 -9.15 -2.09
CA GLN A 84 5.42 -9.05 -2.57
C GLN A 84 5.47 -8.32 -3.92
N LEU A 85 6.34 -7.33 -4.05
CA LEU A 85 6.57 -6.60 -5.29
C LEU A 85 7.92 -7.05 -5.88
N ASN A 86 7.88 -8.08 -6.72
CA ASN A 86 9.07 -8.71 -7.27
C ASN A 86 9.50 -8.03 -8.57
N LEU A 87 10.77 -7.62 -8.63
CA LEU A 87 11.45 -7.19 -9.84
C LEU A 87 11.97 -8.41 -10.60
N LEU A 88 11.70 -8.45 -11.89
CA LEU A 88 12.02 -9.53 -12.81
C LEU A 88 12.75 -8.94 -14.03
N ASP A 89 13.54 -9.79 -14.70
CA ASP A 89 14.16 -9.50 -16.01
C ASP A 89 14.80 -8.10 -16.13
N ALA A 90 15.39 -7.63 -15.03
CA ALA A 90 16.02 -6.33 -14.96
C ALA A 90 17.29 -6.31 -15.82
N ILE A 91 17.44 -5.23 -16.57
CA ILE A 91 18.54 -4.96 -17.47
C ILE A 91 18.96 -3.51 -17.27
N LEU A 92 20.27 -3.32 -17.17
CA LEU A 92 20.92 -2.02 -17.28
C LEU A 92 22.08 -2.19 -18.25
N SER A 93 22.18 -1.36 -19.28
CA SER A 93 23.23 -1.48 -20.29
C SER A 93 23.91 -0.17 -20.63
N THR A 94 25.15 -0.24 -21.08
CA THR A 94 25.87 0.91 -21.67
C THR A 94 25.42 1.17 -23.10
N LEU A 95 25.86 2.31 -23.67
CA LEU A 95 25.56 2.68 -25.06
C LEU A 95 26.09 1.65 -26.08
N ASP A 96 27.20 0.99 -25.76
CA ASP A 96 27.82 -0.04 -26.61
C ASP A 96 27.12 -1.41 -26.48
N GLY A 97 26.00 -1.49 -25.75
CA GLY A 97 25.22 -2.71 -25.59
C GLY A 97 25.76 -3.69 -24.55
N THR A 98 26.72 -3.28 -23.71
CA THR A 98 27.22 -4.12 -22.62
C THR A 98 26.26 -4.10 -21.45
N PHE A 99 25.85 -5.27 -20.95
CA PHE A 99 25.04 -5.37 -19.73
C PHE A 99 25.88 -5.12 -18.48
N LEU A 100 25.37 -4.27 -17.60
CA LEU A 100 25.96 -3.98 -16.30
C LEU A 100 25.50 -5.03 -15.28
N PRO A 101 26.36 -5.39 -14.31
CA PRO A 101 25.95 -6.25 -13.20
C PRO A 101 24.87 -5.56 -12.37
N LEU A 102 23.89 -6.33 -11.93
CA LEU A 102 22.75 -5.83 -11.15
C LEU A 102 22.71 -6.47 -9.76
N ASN A 103 22.37 -5.65 -8.77
CA ASN A 103 21.88 -6.10 -7.49
C ASN A 103 20.42 -5.66 -7.37
N ILE A 104 19.51 -6.63 -7.23
CA ILE A 104 18.07 -6.38 -7.26
C ILE A 104 17.53 -6.52 -5.83
N LEU A 105 16.83 -5.48 -5.37
CA LEU A 105 16.10 -5.50 -4.11
C LEU A 105 14.59 -5.41 -4.39
N ASN A 106 13.85 -6.46 -4.04
CA ASN A 106 12.40 -6.49 -4.18
C ASN A 106 11.72 -5.60 -3.12
N GLY A 107 10.51 -5.16 -3.44
CA GLY A 107 9.66 -4.39 -2.53
C GLY A 107 8.61 -5.25 -1.83
N VAL A 108 8.00 -4.68 -0.80
CA VAL A 108 6.84 -5.25 -0.11
C VAL A 108 5.79 -4.16 0.07
N ILE A 109 4.55 -4.46 -0.31
CA ILE A 109 3.39 -3.63 -0.02
C ILE A 109 2.69 -4.25 1.19
N THR A 110 2.49 -3.44 2.24
CA THR A 110 1.66 -3.84 3.39
C THR A 110 0.40 -3.01 3.36
N LEU A 111 -0.73 -3.66 3.10
CA LEU A 111 -2.05 -3.07 3.26
C LEU A 111 -2.55 -3.48 4.64
N LEU A 112 -2.90 -2.49 5.44
CA LEU A 112 -3.55 -2.70 6.72
C LEU A 112 -5.06 -2.56 6.50
N ASP A 113 -5.84 -3.33 7.25
CA ASP A 113 -7.26 -3.02 7.34
C ASP A 113 -7.34 -1.67 8.05
N GLU A 114 -7.93 -0.68 7.39
CA GLU A 114 -8.41 0.47 8.13
C GLU A 114 -9.43 -0.07 9.13
N PRO A 115 -9.34 0.28 10.43
CA PRO A 115 -10.36 -0.13 11.39
C PRO A 115 -11.71 0.29 10.81
N VAL A 116 -12.58 -0.69 10.56
CA VAL A 116 -13.90 -0.40 10.03
C VAL A 116 -14.59 0.47 11.06
N PHE A 117 -14.89 1.72 10.68
CA PHE A 117 -15.71 2.58 11.54
C PHE A 117 -17.12 2.00 11.60
N LEU A 118 -17.37 1.23 12.64
CA LEU A 118 -18.63 0.58 12.92
C LEU A 118 -19.08 1.05 14.31
N PRO A 119 -19.91 2.11 14.39
CA PRO A 119 -20.37 2.66 15.66
C PRO A 119 -20.91 1.57 16.58
N GLY A 120 -20.28 1.40 17.74
CA GLY A 120 -20.63 0.43 18.76
C GLY A 120 -19.85 -0.88 18.73
N ASP A 121 -19.02 -1.15 17.71
CA ASP A 121 -18.14 -2.34 17.62
C ASP A 121 -16.84 -2.11 18.40
N ALA A 122 -16.93 -2.17 19.73
CA ALA A 122 -15.82 -1.90 20.63
C ALA A 122 -14.79 -3.03 20.65
N ASN A 123 -15.19 -4.26 20.33
CA ASN A 123 -14.29 -5.42 20.31
C ASN A 123 -13.69 -5.71 18.91
N CYS A 124 -13.93 -4.85 17.92
CA CYS A 124 -13.39 -4.95 16.56
C CYS A 124 -13.75 -6.27 15.85
N ASP A 125 -14.87 -6.91 16.20
CA ASP A 125 -15.26 -8.20 15.61
C ASP A 125 -16.11 -8.07 14.35
N GLY A 126 -16.48 -6.82 13.98
CA GLY A 126 -17.27 -6.51 12.80
C GLY A 126 -18.79 -6.62 13.02
N GLU A 127 -19.22 -6.97 14.23
CA GLU A 127 -20.63 -6.96 14.65
C GLU A 127 -20.87 -5.90 15.74
N VAL A 128 -22.14 -5.52 15.95
CA VAL A 128 -22.50 -4.68 17.11
C VAL A 128 -23.51 -5.45 17.93
N ASN A 129 -23.06 -5.97 19.05
CA ASN A 129 -23.83 -6.85 19.93
C ASN A 129 -23.42 -6.64 21.40
N ILE A 130 -23.92 -7.49 22.30
CA ILE A 130 -23.70 -7.31 23.74
C ILE A 130 -22.23 -7.49 24.16
N GLN A 131 -21.41 -8.17 23.35
CA GLN A 131 -19.98 -8.35 23.61
C GLN A 131 -19.22 -7.02 23.56
N ASP A 132 -19.66 -6.07 22.74
CA ASP A 132 -19.10 -4.72 22.69
C ASP A 132 -19.30 -3.95 24.00
N VAL A 133 -20.51 -4.04 24.55
CA VAL A 133 -20.83 -3.43 25.85
C VAL A 133 -19.97 -4.03 26.95
N VAL A 134 -19.74 -5.36 26.91
CA VAL A 134 -18.84 -6.04 27.85
C VAL A 134 -17.38 -5.58 27.65
N CYS A 135 -16.95 -5.38 26.41
CA CYS A 135 -15.63 -4.86 26.07
C CYS A 135 -15.41 -3.44 26.63
N MET A 136 -16.36 -2.53 26.39
CA MET A 136 -16.37 -1.17 26.96
C MET A 136 -16.35 -1.19 28.49
N LEU A 137 -17.18 -2.03 29.12
CA LEU A 137 -17.20 -2.14 30.58
C LEU A 137 -15.87 -2.62 31.14
N SER A 138 -15.21 -3.58 30.46
CA SER A 138 -13.87 -4.03 30.84
C SER A 138 -12.87 -2.87 30.80
N TYR A 139 -12.93 -2.04 29.74
CA TYR A 139 -12.11 -0.83 29.61
C TYR A 139 -12.38 0.19 30.73
N ILE A 140 -13.65 0.49 31.00
CA ILE A 140 -14.10 1.42 32.05
C ILE A 140 -13.61 0.98 33.44
N LEU A 141 -13.54 -0.34 33.68
CA LEU A 141 -13.05 -0.93 34.93
C LEU A 141 -11.51 -0.91 35.05
N GLY A 142 -10.80 -0.35 34.07
CA GLY A 142 -9.34 -0.20 34.07
C GLY A 142 -8.58 -1.37 33.46
N ASN A 143 -9.27 -2.31 32.80
CA ASN A 143 -8.60 -3.30 31.96
C ASN A 143 -8.31 -2.70 30.58
N ILE A 144 -7.42 -3.34 29.82
CA ILE A 144 -7.14 -2.98 28.43
C ILE A 144 -7.52 -4.19 27.58
N PRO A 145 -8.80 -4.34 27.17
CA PRO A 145 -9.20 -5.41 26.28
C PRO A 145 -8.40 -5.33 24.96
N HIS A 146 -8.08 -6.49 24.39
CA HIS A 146 -7.40 -6.58 23.12
C HIS A 146 -8.08 -7.64 22.24
N PRO A 147 -8.55 -7.29 21.04
CA PRO A 147 -8.58 -5.93 20.46
C PRO A 147 -9.53 -4.96 21.18
N PHE A 148 -9.36 -3.65 20.95
CA PHE A 148 -10.27 -2.59 21.40
C PHE A 148 -10.29 -1.44 20.38
N CYS A 149 -11.44 -1.18 19.77
CA CYS A 149 -11.61 -0.15 18.76
C CYS A 149 -12.14 1.13 19.41
N PHE A 150 -11.23 1.99 19.87
CA PHE A 150 -11.58 3.22 20.59
C PHE A 150 -12.54 4.10 19.79
N GLU A 151 -12.28 4.30 18.50
CA GLU A 151 -13.12 5.14 17.64
C GLU A 151 -14.54 4.57 17.45
N ASN A 152 -14.68 3.24 17.40
CA ASN A 152 -15.99 2.59 17.35
C ASN A 152 -16.69 2.66 18.70
N ALA A 153 -15.91 2.70 19.78
CA ALA A 153 -16.42 2.71 21.14
C ALA A 153 -16.85 4.10 21.62
N ASP A 154 -16.18 5.17 21.18
CA ASP A 154 -16.47 6.56 21.52
C ASP A 154 -17.62 7.10 20.64
N LEU A 155 -18.85 6.86 21.07
CA LEU A 155 -20.05 7.12 20.27
C LEU A 155 -20.51 8.58 20.31
N ASN A 156 -20.09 9.34 21.33
CA ASN A 156 -20.35 10.77 21.42
C ASN A 156 -19.15 11.64 20.98
N GLN A 157 -18.01 11.01 20.65
CA GLN A 157 -16.77 11.63 20.16
C GLN A 157 -16.17 12.65 21.14
N ASP A 158 -16.33 12.41 22.44
CA ASP A 158 -15.76 13.29 23.47
C ASP A 158 -14.35 12.88 23.92
N GLY A 159 -13.83 11.77 23.38
CA GLY A 159 -12.51 11.23 23.69
C GLY A 159 -12.45 10.45 25.00
N ILE A 160 -13.59 10.09 25.60
CA ILE A 160 -13.70 9.34 26.84
C ILE A 160 -14.65 8.17 26.64
N ILE A 161 -14.19 6.94 26.94
CA ILE A 161 -15.07 5.77 26.97
C ILE A 161 -15.73 5.68 28.34
N ASP A 162 -17.04 5.90 28.39
CA ASP A 162 -17.82 5.77 29.62
C ASP A 162 -19.18 5.07 29.44
N ILE A 163 -20.02 5.13 30.47
CA ILE A 163 -21.32 4.45 30.45
C ILE A 163 -22.27 5.03 29.39
N THR A 164 -22.07 6.29 28.98
CA THR A 164 -22.81 6.96 27.92
C THR A 164 -22.63 6.21 26.60
N ASP A 165 -21.39 5.81 26.28
CA ASP A 165 -21.10 5.01 25.10
C ASP A 165 -21.72 3.62 25.18
N GLY A 166 -21.64 2.97 26.35
CA GLY A 166 -22.29 1.68 26.57
C GLY A 166 -23.80 1.74 26.34
N VAL A 167 -24.46 2.81 26.80
CA VAL A 167 -25.90 3.04 26.57
C VAL A 167 -26.18 3.30 25.09
N ASN A 168 -25.34 4.08 24.41
CA ASN A 168 -25.48 4.34 22.98
C ASN A 168 -25.33 3.06 22.15
N THR A 169 -24.39 2.18 22.51
CA THR A 169 -24.24 0.85 21.89
C THR A 169 -25.47 -0.03 22.10
N VAL A 170 -26.05 -0.06 23.31
CA VAL A 170 -27.32 -0.76 23.56
C VAL A 170 -28.45 -0.18 22.70
N ASN A 171 -28.53 1.14 22.55
CA ASN A 171 -29.52 1.76 21.67
C ASN A 171 -29.35 1.34 20.21
N ILE A 172 -28.12 1.22 19.72
CA ILE A 172 -27.82 0.69 18.37
C ILE A 172 -28.33 -0.75 18.25
N ILE A 173 -28.05 -1.62 19.23
CA ILE A 173 -28.48 -3.02 19.24
C ILE A 173 -30.02 -3.14 19.22
N LEU A 174 -30.71 -2.30 20.01
CA LEU A 174 -32.18 -2.36 20.12
C LEU A 174 -32.90 -1.78 18.90
N ASN A 175 -32.31 -0.79 18.22
CA ASN A 175 -32.89 -0.14 17.04
C ASN A 175 -32.62 -0.90 15.73
N ARG A 176 -31.77 -1.94 15.73
CA ARG A 176 -31.53 -2.83 14.57
C ARG A 176 -32.62 -3.90 14.37
N ARG A 177 -33.80 -3.74 14.99
CA ARG A 177 -34.94 -4.67 14.88
C ARG A 177 -35.90 -4.29 13.77
#